data_AF-A0A8T9SVF8-F1
#
_entry.id   AF-A0A8T9SVF8-F1
#
_cell.length_a   1.000
_cell.length_b   1.000
_cell.length_c   1.000
_cell.angle_alpha   90.00
_cell.angle_beta   90.00
_cell.angle_gamma   90.00
#
_symmetry.space_group_name_H-M   'P 1'
#
loop_
_entity.id
_entity.type
_entity.pdbx_description
1 polymer ?
#
loop_
_entity_poly.entity_id
_entity_poly.type
_entity_poly.pdbx_seq_one_letter_code
_entity_poly.pdbx_strand_id
1 'polypeptide(L)'
;MFIIDKYQYFFCVAFLLGSATVYGQANTTHYTIEVKANTPARYRIEVTRNKKVVQLRYGRLDSVRLTRMSADPDVKAMQALDAAGKLFTLPEAERDALFQRVLAADERNSVYTWDSLQIASASHRALVQLFDSVSTSSAAQLERKEANRNRIILDGTIFSITVQGKQVTPKKVYAHSPDRTSHPLLSRLIRESLELYRKECPNALLDTRHTGGY
;
A
#
# COMPACT_ATOMS: atom_id res chain seq x y z
N MET A 1 9.50 -72.27 35.04
CA MET A 1 8.11 -72.75 34.85
C MET A 1 7.34 -72.47 36.14
N PHE A 2 6.46 -71.46 36.14
CA PHE A 2 5.09 -71.51 36.68
C PHE A 2 4.35 -70.26 36.20
N ILE A 3 3.16 -70.51 35.66
CA ILE A 3 2.21 -69.59 35.02
C ILE A 3 1.20 -69.16 36.09
N ILE A 4 0.96 -67.85 36.26
CA ILE A 4 -0.16 -67.24 37.01
C ILE A 4 -0.25 -65.77 36.54
N ASP A 5 -1.38 -65.09 36.32
CA ASP A 5 -2.73 -65.44 35.89
C ASP A 5 -3.39 -64.12 35.45
N LYS A 6 -4.49 -64.23 34.70
CA LYS A 6 -5.32 -63.13 34.20
C LYS A 6 -6.18 -62.52 35.31
N TYR A 7 -6.33 -61.19 35.37
CA TYR A 7 -7.56 -60.46 35.77
C TYR A 7 -7.46 -59.03 35.19
N GLN A 8 -8.24 -58.63 34.16
CA GLN A 8 -9.58 -58.00 34.22
C GLN A 8 -9.66 -56.71 35.05
N TYR A 9 -10.61 -55.82 34.67
CA TYR A 9 -10.91 -54.45 35.17
C TYR A 9 -10.21 -53.33 34.35
N PHE A 10 -10.86 -52.27 33.87
CA PHE A 10 -12.26 -51.86 33.82
C PHE A 10 -12.39 -50.70 32.81
N PHE A 11 -13.60 -50.54 32.29
CA PHE A 11 -14.13 -49.45 31.46
C PHE A 11 -13.62 -48.03 31.79
N CYS A 12 -13.22 -47.27 30.76
CA CYS A 12 -13.39 -45.81 30.70
C CYS A 12 -13.53 -45.38 29.23
N VAL A 13 -14.75 -45.50 28.70
CA VAL A 13 -15.16 -44.81 27.47
C VAL A 13 -15.37 -43.34 27.83
N ALA A 14 -14.31 -42.54 27.70
CA ALA A 14 -14.41 -41.08 27.85
C ALA A 14 -14.79 -40.47 26.50
N PHE A 15 -16.02 -39.99 26.47
CA PHE A 15 -16.66 -39.19 25.42
C PHE A 15 -15.87 -37.88 25.20
N LEU A 16 -14.94 -37.86 24.24
CA LEU A 16 -14.30 -36.62 23.79
C LEU A 16 -15.20 -35.94 22.76
N LEU A 17 -16.18 -35.19 23.26
CA LEU A 17 -16.82 -34.11 22.51
C LEU A 17 -15.77 -33.03 22.24
N GLY A 18 -15.07 -33.19 21.12
CA GLY A 18 -14.22 -32.14 20.56
C GLY A 18 -15.08 -30.91 20.32
N SER A 19 -14.96 -29.93 21.21
CA SER A 19 -15.50 -28.59 21.02
C SER A 19 -14.72 -27.99 19.85
N ALA A 20 -15.24 -28.18 18.64
CA ALA A 20 -14.81 -27.43 17.46
C ALA A 20 -15.13 -25.96 17.74
N THR A 21 -14.19 -25.27 18.37
CA THR A 21 -14.19 -23.82 18.48
C THR A 21 -13.93 -23.32 17.07
N VAL A 22 -15.03 -23.13 16.33
CA VAL A 22 -15.03 -22.31 15.13
C VAL A 22 -14.62 -20.92 15.61
N TYR A 23 -13.32 -20.63 15.55
CA TYR A 23 -12.82 -19.27 15.63
C TYR A 23 -13.46 -18.54 14.45
N GLY A 24 -14.58 -17.89 14.71
CA GLY A 24 -15.17 -16.95 13.79
C GLY A 24 -14.08 -15.95 13.46
N GLN A 25 -13.57 -15.99 12.23
CA GLN A 25 -12.72 -14.94 11.70
C GLN A 25 -13.49 -13.65 11.90
N ALA A 26 -13.16 -12.93 12.96
CA ALA A 26 -13.73 -11.62 13.23
C ALA A 26 -13.57 -10.87 11.93
N ASN A 27 -14.69 -10.39 11.36
CA ASN A 27 -14.75 -9.61 10.14
C ASN A 27 -13.89 -8.36 10.29
N THR A 28 -12.58 -8.54 10.15
CA THR A 28 -11.58 -7.51 10.25
C THR A 28 -11.40 -7.07 8.83
N THR A 29 -11.94 -5.89 8.53
CA THR A 29 -11.67 -5.24 7.25
C THR A 29 -10.22 -4.78 7.32
N HIS A 30 -9.32 -5.70 6.99
CA HIS A 30 -7.95 -5.38 6.68
C HIS A 30 -7.97 -4.79 5.29
N TYR A 31 -7.71 -3.50 5.21
CA TYR A 31 -7.11 -2.99 4.01
C TYR A 31 -5.78 -2.35 4.28
N THR A 32 -4.90 -2.48 3.28
CA THR A 32 -3.72 -1.65 3.12
C THR A 32 -4.03 -0.63 2.04
N ILE A 33 -3.98 0.65 2.37
CA ILE A 33 -3.94 1.74 1.40
C ILE A 33 -2.50 2.22 1.35
N GLU A 34 -1.80 1.98 0.24
CA GLU A 34 -0.48 2.54 -0.02
C GLU A 34 -0.62 3.70 -0.98
N VAL A 35 -0.22 4.91 -0.58
CA VAL A 35 -0.18 6.11 -1.43
C VAL A 35 1.27 6.42 -1.77
N LYS A 36 1.67 6.33 -3.04
CA LYS A 36 3.00 6.75 -3.52
C LYS A 36 2.88 8.02 -4.33
N ALA A 37 3.55 9.09 -3.90
CA ALA A 37 3.65 10.32 -4.67
C ALA A 37 5.00 10.36 -5.40
N ASN A 38 4.99 10.48 -6.73
CA ASN A 38 6.21 10.73 -7.51
C ASN A 38 6.40 12.24 -7.71
N THR A 39 6.67 12.94 -6.60
CA THR A 39 7.07 14.35 -6.58
C THR A 39 8.58 14.43 -6.45
N PRO A 40 9.19 15.63 -6.52
CA PRO A 40 10.58 15.81 -6.10
C PRO A 40 10.91 15.26 -4.69
N ALA A 41 9.91 15.04 -3.83
CA ALA A 41 10.07 14.63 -2.43
C ALA A 41 9.43 13.27 -2.07
N ARG A 42 9.29 12.34 -3.04
CA ARG A 42 8.73 10.97 -2.92
C ARG A 42 8.38 10.49 -1.50
N TYR A 43 7.10 10.30 -1.21
CA TYR A 43 6.62 9.82 0.09
C TYR A 43 5.60 8.69 -0.03
N ARG A 44 5.35 8.03 1.11
CA ARG A 44 4.40 6.94 1.30
C ARG A 44 3.48 7.17 2.47
N ILE A 45 2.23 6.73 2.32
CA ILE A 45 1.28 6.55 3.41
C ILE A 45 0.78 5.12 3.32
N GLU A 46 0.97 4.33 4.37
CA GLU A 46 0.39 3.00 4.53
C GLU A 46 -0.66 3.05 5.63
N VAL A 47 -1.89 2.65 5.30
CA VAL A 47 -2.97 2.58 6.29
C VAL A 47 -3.35 1.13 6.48
N THR A 48 -3.23 0.61 7.70
CA THR A 48 -3.72 -0.71 8.10
C THR A 48 -4.82 -0.55 9.14
N ARG A 49 -5.97 -1.18 8.89
CA ARG A 49 -7.13 -1.07 9.78
C ARG A 49 -7.53 -2.40 10.40
N ASN A 50 -7.97 -2.33 11.66
CA ASN A 50 -8.85 -3.31 12.28
C ASN A 50 -10.10 -2.62 12.86
N LYS A 51 -10.98 -3.38 13.54
CA LYS A 51 -12.25 -2.82 14.05
C LYS A 51 -12.07 -1.67 15.06
N LYS A 52 -11.02 -1.71 15.87
CA LYS A 52 -10.81 -0.78 17.00
C LYS A 52 -9.76 0.28 16.71
N VAL A 53 -8.80 -0.03 15.87
CA VAL A 53 -7.58 0.74 15.67
C VAL A 53 -7.30 0.91 14.18
N VAL A 54 -6.80 2.09 13.82
CA VAL A 54 -6.14 2.36 12.54
C VAL A 54 -4.68 2.66 12.82
N GLN A 55 -3.79 1.96 12.12
CA GLN A 55 -2.37 2.24 12.09
C GLN A 55 -2.04 2.93 10.77
N LEU A 56 -1.42 4.10 10.85
CA LEU A 56 -0.91 4.85 9.71
C LEU A 56 0.62 4.84 9.79
N ARG A 57 1.29 4.47 8.71
CA ARG A 57 2.75 4.57 8.59
C ARG A 57 3.09 5.55 7.48
N TYR A 58 4.01 6.44 7.75
CA TYR A 58 4.43 7.50 6.84
C TYR A 58 5.89 7.27 6.48
N GLY A 59 6.17 7.19 5.19
CA GLY A 59 7.52 6.97 4.68
C GLY A 59 7.98 8.19 3.89
N ARG A 60 9.16 8.72 4.18
CA ARG A 60 9.84 9.70 3.32
C ARG A 60 11.01 9.02 2.63
N LEU A 61 11.13 9.17 1.31
CA LEU A 61 12.33 8.71 0.62
C LEU A 61 13.53 9.49 1.16
N ASP A 62 14.50 8.76 1.69
CA ASP A 62 15.73 9.33 2.23
C ASP A 62 16.83 9.29 1.17
N SER A 63 16.99 8.14 0.53
CA SER A 63 17.98 7.96 -0.55
C SER A 63 17.60 6.81 -1.49
N VAL A 64 18.19 6.80 -2.68
CA VAL A 64 18.24 5.62 -3.56
C VAL A 64 19.66 5.08 -3.50
N ARG A 65 19.83 3.77 -3.29
CA ARG A 65 21.16 3.13 -3.25
C ARG A 65 21.74 3.05 -4.66
N LEU A 66 22.29 4.18 -5.15
CA LEU A 66 22.76 4.34 -6.53
C LEU A 66 23.74 3.26 -6.97
N THR A 67 24.64 2.82 -6.09
CA THR A 67 25.56 1.72 -6.38
C THR A 67 24.84 0.42 -6.68
N ARG A 68 23.82 0.06 -5.88
CA ARG A 68 22.98 -1.12 -6.12
C ARG A 68 22.07 -0.96 -7.34
N MET A 69 21.52 0.24 -7.52
CA MET A 69 20.67 0.57 -8.67
C MET A 69 21.45 0.43 -9.98
N SER A 70 22.67 0.97 -10.06
CA SER A 70 23.55 0.82 -11.23
C SER A 70 24.01 -0.62 -11.49
N ALA A 71 23.99 -1.46 -10.46
CA ALA A 71 24.31 -2.87 -10.56
C ALA A 71 23.10 -3.74 -10.92
N ASP A 72 21.88 -3.22 -10.81
CA ASP A 72 20.63 -3.96 -11.03
C ASP A 72 20.54 -4.45 -12.50
N PRO A 73 20.22 -5.73 -12.74
CA PRO A 73 20.17 -6.29 -14.10
C PRO A 73 19.20 -5.55 -15.03
N ASP A 74 18.06 -5.08 -14.52
CA ASP A 74 17.04 -4.41 -15.34
C ASP A 74 17.54 -3.04 -15.80
N VAL A 75 18.23 -2.32 -14.92
CA VAL A 75 18.84 -1.01 -15.21
C VAL A 75 19.97 -1.16 -16.22
N LYS A 76 20.85 -2.16 -16.03
CA LYS A 76 21.93 -2.46 -16.98
C LYS A 76 21.42 -2.85 -18.36
N ALA A 77 20.34 -3.65 -18.42
CA ALA A 77 19.72 -4.02 -19.68
C ALA A 77 19.20 -2.78 -20.44
N MET A 78 18.53 -1.86 -19.74
CA MET A 78 18.07 -0.60 -20.34
C MET A 78 19.24 0.25 -20.82
N GLN A 79 20.29 0.41 -20.01
CA GLN A 79 21.49 1.18 -20.38
C GLN A 79 22.20 0.59 -21.61
N ALA A 80 22.32 -0.74 -21.69
CA ALA A 80 22.95 -1.40 -22.83
C ALA A 80 22.13 -1.21 -24.12
N LEU A 81 20.80 -1.27 -24.03
CA LEU A 81 19.91 -1.01 -25.18
C LEU A 81 19.97 0.45 -25.63
N ASP A 82 20.01 1.39 -24.69
CA ASP A 82 20.13 2.82 -24.98
C ASP A 82 21.48 3.16 -25.63
N ALA A 83 22.59 2.65 -25.07
CA ALA A 83 23.92 2.81 -25.63
C ALA A 83 24.07 2.21 -27.03
N ALA A 84 23.30 1.17 -27.35
CA ALA A 84 23.25 0.56 -28.67
C ALA A 84 22.29 1.28 -29.65
N GLY A 85 21.59 2.33 -29.22
CA GLY A 85 20.56 3.01 -30.02
C GLY A 85 19.32 2.16 -30.28
N LYS A 86 19.12 1.08 -29.51
CA LYS A 86 18.05 0.09 -29.73
C LYS A 86 16.82 0.30 -28.86
N LEU A 87 16.92 1.08 -27.79
CA LEU A 87 15.82 1.25 -26.82
C LEU A 87 14.51 1.69 -27.50
N PHE A 88 14.58 2.64 -28.42
CA PHE A 88 13.42 3.14 -29.16
C PHE A 88 13.01 2.30 -30.38
N THR A 89 13.82 1.30 -30.74
CA THR A 89 13.51 0.34 -31.81
C THR A 89 12.75 -0.88 -31.32
N LEU A 90 12.67 -1.08 -30.00
CA LEU A 90 11.90 -2.17 -29.41
C LEU A 90 10.40 -2.02 -29.68
N PRO A 91 9.67 -3.14 -29.83
CA PRO A 91 8.22 -3.11 -29.75
C PRO A 91 7.74 -2.41 -28.48
N GLU A 92 6.67 -1.61 -28.59
CA GLU A 92 6.14 -0.81 -27.49
C GLU A 92 5.89 -1.64 -26.22
N ALA A 93 5.28 -2.82 -26.35
CA ALA A 93 5.01 -3.70 -25.22
C ALA A 93 6.29 -4.17 -24.50
N GLU A 94 7.37 -4.45 -25.23
CA GLU A 94 8.66 -4.86 -24.64
C GLU A 94 9.35 -3.69 -23.95
N ARG A 95 9.31 -2.51 -24.58
CA ARG A 95 9.82 -1.27 -24.01
C ARG A 95 9.10 -0.91 -22.71
N ASP A 96 7.78 -0.99 -22.70
CA ASP A 96 6.96 -0.73 -21.51
C ASP A 96 7.26 -1.74 -20.40
N ALA A 97 7.35 -3.03 -20.74
CA ALA A 97 7.74 -4.07 -19.78
C ALA A 97 9.13 -3.80 -19.17
N LEU A 98 10.10 -3.38 -20.00
CA LEU A 98 11.43 -2.99 -19.53
C LEU A 98 11.36 -1.77 -18.59
N PHE A 99 10.62 -0.73 -18.95
CA PHE A 99 10.43 0.43 -18.08
C PHE A 99 9.78 0.04 -16.74
N GLN A 100 8.78 -0.83 -16.73
CA GLN A 100 8.16 -1.32 -15.50
C GLN A 100 9.17 -2.08 -14.62
N ARG A 101 10.05 -2.90 -15.22
CA ARG A 101 11.12 -3.57 -14.47
C ARG A 101 12.13 -2.58 -13.88
N VAL A 102 12.51 -1.55 -14.62
CA VAL A 102 13.40 -0.48 -14.12
C VAL A 102 12.75 0.33 -13.00
N LEU A 103 11.46 0.66 -13.10
CA LEU A 103 10.72 1.31 -12.01
C LEU A 103 10.65 0.40 -10.77
N ALA A 104 10.47 -0.91 -10.97
CA ALA A 104 10.54 -1.87 -9.87
C ALA A 104 11.96 -1.97 -9.27
N ALA A 105 13.03 -1.83 -10.07
CA ALA A 105 14.40 -1.76 -9.58
C ALA A 105 14.65 -0.51 -8.74
N ASP A 106 14.19 0.65 -9.19
CA ASP A 106 14.27 1.91 -8.43
C ASP A 106 13.60 1.77 -7.06
N GLU A 107 12.40 1.21 -7.07
CA GLU A 107 11.62 0.91 -5.88
C GLU A 107 12.35 -0.03 -4.90
N ARG A 108 12.92 -1.15 -5.38
CA ARG A 108 13.69 -2.09 -4.55
C ARG A 108 14.95 -1.46 -3.94
N ASN A 109 15.52 -0.48 -4.61
CA ASN A 109 16.75 0.19 -4.19
C ASN A 109 16.51 1.50 -3.43
N SER A 110 15.25 1.89 -3.26
CA SER A 110 14.83 3.07 -2.51
C SER A 110 14.83 2.79 -0.99
N VAL A 111 15.37 3.73 -0.22
CA VAL A 111 15.43 3.67 1.25
C VAL A 111 14.51 4.74 1.82
N TYR A 112 13.60 4.30 2.67
CA TYR A 112 12.63 5.18 3.31
C TYR A 112 12.91 5.28 4.81
N THR A 113 12.85 6.50 5.33
CA THR A 113 12.68 6.76 6.75
C THR A 113 11.20 6.64 7.06
N TRP A 114 10.85 5.98 8.17
CA TRP A 114 9.46 5.70 8.53
C TRP A 114 9.11 6.28 9.89
N ASP A 115 7.88 6.73 10.01
CA ASP A 115 7.21 7.04 11.27
C ASP A 115 5.81 6.42 11.27
N SER A 116 5.18 6.30 12.43
CA SER A 116 3.85 5.71 12.54
C SER A 116 2.98 6.37 13.58
N LEU A 117 1.70 6.45 13.27
CA LEU A 117 0.64 6.94 14.15
C LEU A 117 -0.40 5.85 14.33
N GLN A 118 -0.80 5.62 15.58
CA GLN A 118 -1.89 4.71 15.90
C GLN A 118 -3.06 5.48 16.50
N ILE A 119 -4.25 5.34 15.91
CA ILE A 119 -5.46 6.03 16.36
C ILE A 119 -6.58 5.04 16.67
N ALA A 120 -7.42 5.41 17.63
CA ALA A 120 -8.67 4.69 17.90
C ALA A 120 -9.70 5.02 16.80
N SER A 121 -10.27 3.98 16.18
CA SER A 121 -11.31 4.10 15.15
C SER A 121 -12.54 4.86 15.65
N ALA A 122 -12.88 4.69 16.93
CA ALA A 122 -14.04 5.33 17.54
C ALA A 122 -13.91 6.86 17.66
N SER A 123 -12.68 7.37 17.87
CA SER A 123 -12.39 8.79 18.01
C SER A 123 -12.21 9.50 16.66
N HIS A 124 -11.99 8.74 15.57
CA HIS A 124 -11.69 9.25 14.23
C HIS A 124 -12.67 8.73 13.17
N ARG A 125 -13.98 8.74 13.49
CA ARG A 125 -15.02 8.14 12.63
C ARG A 125 -15.04 8.71 11.22
N ALA A 126 -14.87 10.02 11.06
CA ALA A 126 -14.87 10.67 9.74
C ALA A 126 -13.73 10.17 8.84
N LEU A 127 -12.52 10.03 9.40
CA LEU A 127 -11.36 9.50 8.68
C LEU A 127 -11.54 8.01 8.36
N VAL A 128 -12.09 7.23 9.30
CA VAL A 128 -12.43 5.83 9.07
C VAL A 128 -13.44 5.66 7.94
N GLN A 129 -14.50 6.48 7.91
CA GLN A 129 -15.49 6.47 6.83
C GLN A 129 -14.88 6.85 5.48
N LEU A 130 -13.90 7.77 5.48
CA LEU A 130 -13.17 8.15 4.28
C LEU A 130 -12.35 6.98 3.72
N PHE A 131 -11.60 6.27 4.58
CA PHE A 131 -10.88 5.07 4.17
C PHE A 131 -11.82 3.98 3.65
N ASP A 132 -12.97 3.79 4.30
CA ASP A 132 -13.97 2.80 3.87
C ASP A 132 -14.57 3.18 2.52
N SER A 133 -14.84 4.46 2.30
CA SER A 133 -15.34 4.97 1.01
C SER A 133 -14.33 4.73 -0.12
N VAL A 134 -13.03 4.98 0.13
CA VAL A 134 -11.97 4.68 -0.83
C VAL A 134 -11.85 3.17 -1.05
N SER A 135 -11.98 2.37 0.00
CA SER A 135 -11.88 0.92 -0.10
C SER A 135 -13.00 0.32 -0.94
N THR A 136 -14.24 0.80 -0.79
CA THR A 136 -15.43 0.26 -1.48
C THR A 136 -15.65 0.82 -2.89
N SER A 137 -15.15 2.03 -3.18
CA SER A 137 -15.26 2.64 -4.52
C SER A 137 -14.53 1.82 -5.59
N SER A 138 -15.04 1.79 -6.82
CA SER A 138 -14.31 1.15 -7.93
C SER A 138 -13.09 1.96 -8.36
N ALA A 139 -12.12 1.33 -9.02
CA ALA A 139 -10.97 2.07 -9.57
C ALA A 139 -11.43 3.17 -10.55
N ALA A 140 -12.38 2.87 -11.44
CA ALA A 140 -12.92 3.86 -12.39
C ALA A 140 -13.55 5.08 -11.70
N GLN A 141 -14.26 4.87 -10.58
CA GLN A 141 -14.84 5.96 -9.78
C GLN A 141 -13.77 6.83 -9.11
N LEU A 142 -12.65 6.25 -8.72
CA LEU A 142 -11.55 6.96 -8.06
C LEU A 142 -10.66 7.71 -9.06
N GLU A 143 -10.33 7.09 -10.20
CA GLU A 143 -9.47 7.66 -11.24
C GLU A 143 -10.17 8.76 -12.05
N ARG A 144 -11.50 8.65 -12.23
CA ARG A 144 -12.31 9.66 -12.96
C ARG A 144 -11.73 10.03 -14.34
N LYS A 145 -11.17 9.04 -15.06
CA LYS A 145 -10.46 9.23 -16.33
C LYS A 145 -11.21 10.10 -17.34
N GLU A 146 -12.48 9.82 -17.58
CA GLU A 146 -13.30 10.61 -18.51
C GLU A 146 -13.50 12.07 -18.08
N ALA A 147 -13.75 12.30 -16.79
CA ALA A 147 -13.94 13.66 -16.26
C ALA A 147 -12.63 14.48 -16.30
N ASN A 148 -11.47 13.81 -16.29
CA ASN A 148 -10.15 14.42 -16.25
C ASN A 148 -9.40 14.36 -17.59
N ARG A 149 -10.01 13.85 -18.67
CA ARG A 149 -9.32 13.57 -19.94
C ARG A 149 -8.66 14.79 -20.60
N ASN A 150 -9.22 15.99 -20.37
CA ASN A 150 -8.74 17.25 -20.96
C ASN A 150 -7.86 18.06 -19.98
N ARG A 151 -7.52 17.50 -18.82
CA ARG A 151 -6.74 18.22 -17.80
C ARG A 151 -5.25 18.15 -18.16
N ILE A 152 -4.63 19.30 -18.36
CA ILE A 152 -3.19 19.44 -18.56
C ILE A 152 -2.53 19.65 -17.20
N ILE A 153 -1.49 18.88 -16.90
CA ILE A 153 -0.81 18.85 -15.60
C ILE A 153 0.68 19.00 -15.84
N LEU A 154 1.31 19.98 -15.19
CA LEU A 154 2.70 20.38 -15.44
C LEU A 154 3.67 20.09 -14.28
N ASP A 155 3.15 19.74 -13.10
CA ASP A 155 3.98 19.47 -11.92
C ASP A 155 4.59 18.05 -11.92
N GLY A 156 4.13 17.18 -12.83
CA GLY A 156 4.58 15.79 -12.93
C GLY A 156 4.16 14.91 -11.75
N THR A 157 3.31 15.40 -10.84
CA THR A 157 2.97 14.66 -9.62
C THR A 157 2.01 13.51 -9.94
N ILE A 158 2.45 12.28 -9.69
CA ILE A 158 1.62 11.08 -9.88
C ILE A 158 1.44 10.38 -8.54
N PHE A 159 0.19 10.08 -8.22
CA PHE A 159 -0.20 9.26 -7.08
C PHE A 159 -0.59 7.86 -7.54
N SER A 160 0.11 6.85 -7.02
CA SER A 160 -0.29 5.45 -7.14
C SER A 160 -0.89 5.01 -5.82
N ILE A 161 -2.15 4.56 -5.86
CA ILE A 161 -2.88 4.11 -4.68
C ILE A 161 -3.22 2.64 -4.85
N THR A 162 -2.66 1.80 -3.98
CA THR A 162 -3.00 0.37 -3.93
C THR A 162 -3.88 0.12 -2.73
N VAL A 163 -5.07 -0.44 -2.98
CA VAL A 163 -6.00 -0.88 -1.96
C VAL A 163 -6.07 -2.40 -1.99
N GLN A 164 -5.54 -3.04 -0.96
CA GLN A 164 -5.65 -4.48 -0.79
C GLN A 164 -6.68 -4.74 0.31
N GLY A 165 -7.86 -5.27 -0.02
CA GLY A 165 -8.91 -5.60 0.95
C GLY A 165 -9.09 -7.10 1.14
N LYS A 166 -10.32 -7.52 1.48
CA LYS A 166 -10.73 -8.94 1.46
C LYS A 166 -10.84 -9.55 0.06
N GLN A 167 -10.81 -8.71 -0.97
CA GLN A 167 -10.84 -9.18 -2.36
C GLN A 167 -9.53 -9.87 -2.71
N VAL A 168 -9.61 -10.90 -3.58
CA VAL A 168 -8.44 -11.69 -4.00
C VAL A 168 -7.43 -10.84 -4.77
N THR A 169 -7.89 -9.86 -5.54
CA THR A 169 -7.03 -8.98 -6.34
C THR A 169 -6.91 -7.59 -5.73
N PRO A 170 -5.68 -7.08 -5.51
CA PRO A 170 -5.48 -5.70 -5.11
C PRO A 170 -6.01 -4.73 -6.17
N LYS A 171 -6.74 -3.71 -5.71
CA LYS A 171 -7.22 -2.61 -6.55
C LYS A 171 -6.12 -1.56 -6.66
N LYS A 172 -5.61 -1.31 -7.86
CA LYS A 172 -4.66 -0.22 -8.14
C LYS A 172 -5.37 0.95 -8.79
N VAL A 173 -5.04 2.16 -8.35
CA VAL A 173 -5.63 3.43 -8.79
C VAL A 173 -4.47 4.37 -9.09
N TYR A 174 -4.53 5.04 -10.24
CA TYR A 174 -3.56 6.06 -10.62
C TYR A 174 -4.24 7.42 -10.79
N ALA A 175 -3.69 8.45 -10.17
CA ALA A 175 -4.19 9.81 -10.25
C ALA A 175 -3.05 10.80 -10.42
N HIS A 176 -3.15 11.68 -11.41
CA HIS A 176 -2.20 12.77 -11.60
C HIS A 176 -2.67 13.99 -10.78
N SER A 177 -1.83 14.46 -9.87
CA SER A 177 -2.05 15.65 -9.02
C SER A 177 -3.50 15.76 -8.49
N PRO A 178 -3.98 14.79 -7.69
CA PRO A 178 -5.36 14.73 -7.24
C PRO A 178 -5.72 15.95 -6.38
N ASP A 179 -6.71 16.73 -6.79
CA ASP A 179 -7.21 17.90 -6.03
C ASP A 179 -8.70 17.73 -5.70
N ARG A 180 -9.29 18.75 -5.06
CA ARG A 180 -10.71 18.74 -4.64
C ARG A 180 -11.68 18.66 -5.83
N THR A 181 -11.25 18.99 -7.05
CA THR A 181 -12.10 19.05 -8.24
C THR A 181 -11.94 17.79 -9.10
N SER A 182 -10.70 17.42 -9.36
CA SER A 182 -10.32 16.31 -10.25
C SER A 182 -10.53 14.94 -9.59
N HIS A 183 -10.13 14.80 -8.32
CA HIS A 183 -10.15 13.54 -7.57
C HIS A 183 -10.56 13.77 -6.11
N PRO A 184 -11.79 14.24 -5.85
CA PRO A 184 -12.20 14.75 -4.52
C PRO A 184 -11.95 13.76 -3.38
N LEU A 185 -12.26 12.47 -3.61
CA LEU A 185 -12.11 11.45 -2.56
C LEU A 185 -10.65 11.13 -2.27
N LEU A 186 -9.80 11.06 -3.30
CA LEU A 186 -8.35 10.81 -3.16
C LEU A 186 -7.64 12.01 -2.53
N SER A 187 -7.96 13.22 -2.99
CA SER A 187 -7.41 14.47 -2.42
C SER A 187 -7.77 14.59 -0.94
N ARG A 188 -9.03 14.31 -0.59
CA ARG A 188 -9.46 14.29 0.82
C ARG A 188 -8.73 13.21 1.61
N LEU A 189 -8.63 11.98 1.10
CA LEU A 189 -7.89 10.89 1.74
C LEU A 189 -6.46 11.30 2.11
N ILE A 190 -5.71 11.82 1.14
CA ILE A 190 -4.31 12.19 1.30
C ILE A 190 -4.18 13.31 2.32
N ARG A 191 -4.95 14.38 2.12
CA ARG A 191 -4.88 15.59 2.96
C ARG A 191 -5.26 15.31 4.40
N GLU A 192 -6.39 14.66 4.66
CA GLU A 192 -6.85 14.39 6.03
C GLU A 192 -5.88 13.43 6.75
N SER A 193 -5.24 12.50 6.03
CA SER A 193 -4.22 11.61 6.60
C SER A 193 -2.94 12.37 6.97
N LEU A 194 -2.49 13.31 6.14
CA LEU A 194 -1.30 14.12 6.41
C LEU A 194 -1.55 15.20 7.47
N GLU A 195 -2.70 15.86 7.44
CA GLU A 195 -3.11 16.85 8.45
C GLU A 195 -3.19 16.21 9.84
N LEU A 196 -3.77 15.01 9.96
CA LEU A 196 -3.78 14.26 11.21
C LEU A 196 -2.35 13.97 11.69
N TYR A 197 -1.48 13.47 10.82
CA TYR A 197 -0.10 13.14 11.19
C TYR A 197 0.67 14.35 11.72
N ARG A 198 0.59 15.48 11.03
CA ARG A 198 1.25 16.73 11.44
C ARG A 198 0.72 17.26 12.76
N LYS A 199 -0.57 17.08 13.02
CA LYS A 199 -1.21 17.51 14.26
C LYS A 199 -0.73 16.68 15.46
N GLU A 200 -0.67 15.36 15.30
CA GLU A 200 -0.32 14.43 16.38
C GLU A 200 1.20 14.27 16.56
N CYS A 201 2.00 14.65 15.56
CA CYS A 201 3.46 14.53 15.57
C CYS A 201 4.13 15.90 15.33
N PRO A 202 4.54 16.64 16.38
CA PRO A 202 5.13 17.97 16.26
C PRO A 202 6.39 18.06 15.37
N ASN A 203 7.16 16.98 15.30
CA ASN A 203 8.33 16.84 14.42
C ASN A 203 8.04 15.87 13.26
N ALA A 204 6.85 15.98 12.66
CA ALA A 204 6.41 15.09 11.59
C ALA A 204 7.45 15.00 10.47
N LEU A 205 7.76 13.76 10.07
CA LEU A 205 8.67 13.44 8.97
C LEU A 205 8.21 14.07 7.64
N LEU A 206 6.89 14.26 7.48
CA LEU A 206 6.23 14.78 6.28
C LEU A 206 5.51 16.11 6.59
N ASP A 207 6.25 17.22 6.57
CA ASP A 207 5.65 18.55 6.56
C ASP A 207 5.08 18.92 5.17
N THR A 208 4.53 20.12 5.00
CA THR A 208 3.94 20.59 3.73
C THR A 208 4.97 20.77 2.61
N ARG A 209 6.25 21.00 2.93
CA ARG A 209 7.34 21.13 1.95
C ARG A 209 7.66 19.78 1.32
N HIS A 210 7.61 18.71 2.11
CA HIS A 210 7.88 17.35 1.62
C HIS A 210 6.72 16.75 0.82
N THR A 211 5.50 17.29 0.95
CA THR A 211 4.31 16.73 0.29
C THR A 211 3.83 17.56 -0.89
N GLY A 212 4.51 18.65 -1.25
CA GLY A 212 4.09 19.54 -2.33
C GLY A 212 2.81 20.32 -2.00
N GLY A 213 2.60 20.65 -0.72
CA GLY A 213 1.42 21.41 -0.26
C GLY A 213 0.18 20.59 0.11
N TYR A 214 0.22 19.26 -0.05
CA TYR A 214 -0.80 18.34 0.47
C TYR A 214 -0.76 18.20 1.98
#